data_AF-A0A9X1QQQ5-F1
#
_entry.id   AF-A0A9X1QQQ5-F1
#
_cell.length_a   1.000
_cell.length_b   1.000
_cell.length_c   1.000
_cell.angle_alpha   90.00
_cell.angle_beta   90.00
_cell.angle_gamma   90.00
#
_symmetry.space_group_name_H-M   'P 1'
#
loop_
_entity.id
_entity.type
_entity.pdbx_description
1 polymer ?
#
loop_
_entity_poly.entity_id
_entity_poly.type
_entity_poly.pdbx_seq_one_letter_code
_entity_poly.pdbx_strand_id
1 'polypeptide(L)'
;MKTPSEIFKNNPNLLENPSVKELVSEYEEVCDALIDLQQVLEMNKEKYLKILLLEIRQSISMELKRDLEAERFGETERVNFKTAVENLSDYIAEYCRDHKIYL
;
A
#
# COMPACT_ATOMS: atom_id res chain seq x y z
N MET A 1 20.45 -8.00 1.07
CA MET A 1 21.50 -7.73 0.06
C MET A 1 22.69 -8.63 0.33
N LYS A 2 23.61 -8.83 -0.64
CA LYS A 2 24.83 -9.61 -0.39
C LYS A 2 25.84 -8.76 0.37
N THR A 3 26.60 -9.36 1.29
CA THR A 3 27.66 -8.62 1.98
C THR A 3 28.87 -8.39 1.06
N PRO A 4 29.71 -7.38 1.31
CA PRO A 4 30.98 -7.21 0.60
C PRO A 4 31.82 -8.50 0.58
N SER A 5 31.86 -9.24 1.69
CA SER A 5 32.56 -10.54 1.76
C SER A 5 31.96 -11.60 0.81
N GLU A 6 30.64 -11.60 0.60
CA GLU A 6 29.98 -12.48 -0.35
C GLU A 6 30.20 -12.04 -1.81
N ILE A 7 30.28 -10.73 -2.07
CA ILE A 7 30.55 -10.17 -3.40
C ILE A 7 31.97 -10.51 -3.84
N PHE A 8 32.94 -10.39 -2.95
CA PHE A 8 34.37 -10.63 -3.22
C PHE A 8 34.84 -12.05 -2.86
N LYS A 9 33.93 -13.01 -2.60
CA LYS A 9 34.26 -14.38 -2.18
C LYS A 9 35.29 -15.09 -3.07
N ASN A 10 35.24 -14.85 -4.38
CA ASN A 10 36.15 -15.46 -5.34
C ASN A 10 37.48 -14.69 -5.51
N ASN A 11 37.57 -13.46 -5.01
CA ASN A 11 38.74 -12.57 -5.13
C ASN A 11 38.91 -11.71 -3.86
N PRO A 12 39.18 -12.31 -2.68
CA PRO A 12 39.21 -11.59 -1.41
C PRO A 12 40.30 -10.52 -1.35
N ASN A 13 41.39 -10.71 -2.10
CA ASN A 13 42.51 -9.77 -2.18
C ASN A 13 42.11 -8.39 -2.71
N LEU A 14 40.99 -8.28 -3.44
CA LEU A 14 40.49 -7.00 -3.93
C LEU A 14 40.01 -6.10 -2.79
N LEU A 15 39.58 -6.67 -1.65
CA LEU A 15 39.18 -5.88 -0.48
C LEU A 15 40.34 -5.11 0.15
N GLU A 16 41.59 -5.48 -0.14
CA GLU A 16 42.75 -4.71 0.32
C GLU A 16 43.05 -3.48 -0.54
N ASN A 17 42.48 -3.39 -1.74
CA ASN A 17 42.66 -2.26 -2.62
C ASN A 17 41.99 -1.00 -2.04
N PRO A 18 42.70 0.14 -1.93
CA PRO A 18 42.14 1.38 -1.36
C PRO A 18 40.84 1.84 -2.01
N SER A 19 40.74 1.77 -3.34
CA SER A 19 39.54 2.17 -4.08
C SER A 19 38.37 1.21 -3.85
N VAL A 20 38.66 -0.07 -3.61
CA VAL A 20 37.63 -1.05 -3.26
C VAL A 20 37.16 -0.84 -1.82
N LYS A 21 38.03 -0.45 -0.89
CA LYS A 21 37.63 -0.09 0.48
C LYS A 21 36.69 1.11 0.52
N GLU A 22 36.98 2.15 -0.26
CA GLU A 22 36.12 3.32 -0.41
C GLU A 22 34.75 2.93 -0.98
N LEU A 23 34.72 2.13 -2.06
CA LEU A 23 33.49 1.63 -2.64
C LEU A 23 32.67 0.76 -1.68
N VAL A 24 33.33 -0.07 -0.87
CA VAL A 24 32.67 -0.90 0.14
C VAL A 24 32.03 -0.04 1.23
N SER A 25 32.72 1.02 1.68
CA SER A 25 32.17 1.97 2.64
C SER A 25 30.90 2.64 2.11
N GLU A 26 30.96 3.17 0.89
CA GLU A 26 29.78 3.79 0.25
C GLU A 26 28.63 2.78 0.05
N TYR A 27 28.96 1.54 -0.33
CA TYR A 27 27.99 0.47 -0.48
C TYR A 27 27.28 0.13 0.83
N GLU A 28 28.02 0.03 1.93
CA GLU A 28 27.48 -0.26 3.26
C GLU A 28 26.56 0.87 3.74
N GLU A 29 26.95 2.15 3.56
CA GLU A 29 26.10 3.30 3.89
C GLU A 29 24.78 3.28 3.10
N VAL A 30 24.83 2.95 1.81
CA VAL A 30 23.63 2.81 0.98
C VAL A 30 22.77 1.62 1.40
N CYS A 31 23.38 0.50 1.81
CA CYS A 31 22.65 -0.66 2.32
C CYS A 31 21.88 -0.32 3.59
N ASP A 32 22.52 0.38 4.53
CA ASP A 32 21.91 0.79 5.79
C ASP A 32 20.73 1.74 5.54
N ALA A 33 20.91 2.77 4.70
CA ALA A 33 19.84 3.67 4.31
C ALA A 33 18.67 2.94 3.61
N LEU A 34 18.97 1.90 2.83
CA LEU A 34 17.96 1.09 2.17
C LEU A 34 17.19 0.20 3.16
N ILE A 35 17.85 -0.34 4.18
CA ILE A 35 17.20 -1.10 5.26
C ILE A 35 16.25 -0.19 6.05
N ASP A 36 16.70 1.01 6.41
CA ASP A 36 15.87 1.99 7.11
C ASP A 36 14.64 2.37 6.27
N LEU A 37 14.82 2.62 4.98
CA LEU A 37 13.72 2.89 4.05
C LEU A 37 12.74 1.71 3.97
N GLN A 38 13.25 0.49 3.90
CA GLN A 38 12.42 -0.72 3.87
C GLN A 38 11.61 -0.88 5.15
N GLN A 39 12.19 -0.63 6.33
CA GLN A 39 11.45 -0.67 7.59
C GLN A 39 10.34 0.38 7.64
N VAL A 40 10.61 1.61 7.19
CA VAL A 40 9.58 2.67 7.09
C VAL A 40 8.47 2.27 6.11
N LEU A 41 8.81 1.65 4.98
CA LEU A 41 7.85 1.16 4.00
C LEU A 41 7.05 -0.05 4.48
N GLU A 42 7.63 -0.96 5.25
CA GLU A 42 6.91 -2.08 5.86
C GLU A 42 5.95 -1.60 6.96
N MET A 43 6.32 -0.55 7.69
CA MET A 43 5.44 0.13 8.66
C MET A 43 4.36 0.99 8.00
N ASN A 44 4.44 1.22 6.68
CA ASN A 44 3.48 2.01 5.95
C ASN A 44 2.11 1.30 5.89
N LYS A 45 1.13 1.86 6.62
CA LYS A 45 -0.26 1.38 6.64
C LYS A 45 -1.03 1.67 5.35
N GLU A 46 -0.46 2.38 4.39
CA GLU A 46 -1.09 2.75 3.11
C GLU A 46 -1.58 1.54 2.33
N LYS A 47 -0.83 0.43 2.32
CA LYS A 47 -1.28 -0.81 1.68
C LYS A 47 -2.61 -1.29 2.28
N TYR A 48 -2.69 -1.35 3.61
CA TYR A 48 -3.88 -1.80 4.31
C TYR A 48 -5.03 -0.81 4.20
N LEU A 49 -4.73 0.50 4.20
CA LEU A 49 -5.72 1.54 3.95
C LEU A 49 -6.33 1.40 2.55
N LYS A 50 -5.53 1.18 1.52
CA LYS A 50 -6.02 0.96 0.15
C LYS A 50 -6.93 -0.26 0.05
N ILE A 51 -6.55 -1.37 0.69
CA ILE A 51 -7.38 -2.58 0.76
C ILE A 51 -8.74 -2.24 1.40
N LEU A 52 -8.72 -1.60 2.57
CA LEU A 52 -9.95 -1.23 3.28
C LEU A 52 -10.85 -0.32 2.43
N LEU A 53 -10.29 0.69 1.77
CA LEU A 53 -11.07 1.61 0.93
C LEU A 53 -11.69 0.91 -0.28
N LEU A 54 -10.99 -0.07 -0.88
CA LEU A 54 -11.54 -0.90 -1.95
C LEU A 54 -12.70 -1.77 -1.46
N GLU A 55 -12.57 -2.40 -0.30
CA GLU A 55 -13.63 -3.19 0.33
C GLU A 55 -14.87 -2.36 0.64
N ILE A 56 -14.68 -1.12 1.12
CA ILE A 56 -15.78 -0.17 1.36
C ILE A 56 -16.47 0.18 0.04
N ARG A 57 -15.73 0.54 -1.02
CA ARG A 57 -16.32 0.85 -2.34
C ARG A 57 -17.11 -0.33 -2.91
N GLN A 58 -16.59 -1.55 -2.76
CA GLN A 58 -17.29 -2.75 -3.21
C GLN A 58 -18.56 -2.98 -2.39
N SER A 59 -18.51 -2.78 -1.08
CA SER A 59 -19.68 -2.92 -0.19
C SER A 59 -20.78 -1.91 -0.50
N ILE A 60 -20.42 -0.65 -0.77
CA ILE A 60 -21.36 0.39 -1.23
C ILE A 60 -22.04 -0.04 -2.53
N SER A 61 -21.26 -0.46 -3.53
CA SER A 61 -21.80 -0.89 -4.82
C SER A 61 -22.75 -2.08 -4.68
N MET A 62 -22.40 -3.05 -3.84
CA MET A 62 -23.27 -4.20 -3.55
C MET A 62 -24.58 -3.77 -2.89
N GLU A 63 -24.54 -2.86 -1.92
CA GLU A 63 -25.75 -2.44 -1.20
C GLU A 63 -26.69 -1.63 -2.10
N LEU A 64 -26.16 -0.68 -2.87
CA LEU A 64 -26.97 0.08 -3.84
C LEU A 64 -27.60 -0.85 -4.89
N LYS A 65 -26.88 -1.90 -5.32
CA LYS A 65 -27.44 -2.91 -6.22
C LYS A 65 -28.56 -3.71 -5.56
N ARG A 66 -28.41 -4.11 -4.29
CA ARG A 66 -29.47 -4.81 -3.54
C ARG A 66 -30.71 -3.95 -3.38
N ASP A 67 -30.55 -2.66 -3.15
CA ASP A 67 -31.66 -1.70 -3.07
C ASP A 67 -32.39 -1.59 -4.42
N LEU A 68 -31.65 -1.46 -5.53
CA LEU A 68 -32.24 -1.46 -6.87
C LEU A 68 -33.00 -2.77 -7.20
N GLU A 69 -32.44 -3.91 -6.80
CA GLU A 69 -33.10 -5.21 -6.95
C GLU A 69 -34.36 -5.31 -6.07
N ALA A 70 -34.35 -4.74 -4.86
CA ALA A 70 -35.52 -4.61 -3.97
C ALA A 70 -36.69 -3.95 -4.66
N GLU A 71 -36.41 -2.76 -5.19
CA GLU A 71 -37.40 -1.89 -5.82
C GLU A 71 -37.97 -2.61 -7.04
N ARG A 72 -37.11 -3.31 -7.79
CA ARG A 72 -37.49 -4.09 -8.97
C ARG A 72 -38.42 -5.25 -8.63
N PHE A 73 -38.20 -5.94 -7.51
CA PHE A 73 -38.98 -7.12 -7.12
C PHE A 73 -40.13 -6.82 -6.15
N GLY A 74 -40.29 -5.57 -5.72
CA GLY A 74 -41.41 -5.13 -4.88
C GLY A 74 -41.34 -5.66 -3.45
N GLU A 75 -40.14 -5.81 -2.89
CA GLU A 75 -39.96 -6.27 -1.52
C GLU A 75 -40.47 -5.24 -0.51
N THR A 76 -41.25 -5.70 0.48
CA THR A 76 -42.13 -4.84 1.29
C THR A 76 -41.55 -4.32 2.61
N GLU A 77 -40.45 -4.90 3.12
CA GLU A 77 -39.82 -4.44 4.38
C GLU A 77 -38.30 -4.45 4.27
N ARG A 78 -37.69 -3.26 4.23
CA ARG A 78 -36.24 -3.09 4.35
C ARG A 78 -35.92 -1.79 5.08
N VAL A 79 -34.81 -1.81 5.81
CA VAL A 79 -34.24 -0.58 6.36
C VAL A 79 -33.63 0.21 5.20
N ASN A 80 -34.09 1.45 5.00
CA ASN A 80 -33.57 2.30 3.93
C ASN A 80 -32.22 2.90 4.34
N PHE A 81 -31.14 2.35 3.79
CA PHE A 81 -29.78 2.86 3.98
C PHE A 81 -29.28 3.69 2.78
N LYS A 82 -30.09 3.85 1.72
CA LYS A 82 -29.66 4.43 0.44
C LYS A 82 -28.89 5.74 0.60
N THR A 83 -29.48 6.71 1.29
CA THR A 83 -28.84 8.01 1.53
C THR A 83 -27.57 7.90 2.37
N ALA A 84 -27.54 7.00 3.37
CA ALA A 84 -26.34 6.79 4.17
C ALA A 84 -25.20 6.17 3.34
N VAL A 85 -25.53 5.24 2.45
CA VAL A 85 -24.57 4.58 1.54
C VAL A 85 -24.06 5.55 0.48
N GLU A 86 -24.93 6.38 -0.09
CA GLU A 86 -24.57 7.46 -1.04
C GLU A 86 -23.62 8.47 -0.37
N ASN A 87 -23.96 8.94 0.83
CA ASN A 87 -23.10 9.85 1.59
C ASN A 87 -21.72 9.24 1.91
N LEU A 88 -21.68 7.94 2.24
CA LEU A 88 -20.40 7.24 2.45
C LEU A 88 -19.59 7.14 1.15
N SER A 89 -20.24 6.91 0.01
CA SER A 89 -19.60 6.91 -1.30
C SER A 89 -18.91 8.23 -1.59
N ASP A 90 -19.63 9.34 -1.37
CA ASP A 90 -19.11 10.68 -1.61
C ASP A 90 -17.95 11.00 -0.67
N TYR A 91 -18.11 10.68 0.62
CA TYR A 91 -17.03 10.84 1.60
C TYR A 91 -15.76 10.07 1.22
N ILE A 92 -15.89 8.81 0.79
CA ILE A 92 -14.73 8.01 0.39
C ILE A 92 -14.06 8.60 -0.85
N ALA A 93 -14.84 9.10 -1.82
CA ALA A 93 -14.31 9.75 -3.01
C ALA A 93 -13.55 11.04 -2.69
N GLU A 94 -14.10 11.87 -1.80
CA GLU A 94 -13.44 13.10 -1.31
C GLU A 94 -12.18 12.78 -0.51
N TYR A 95 -12.26 11.84 0.43
CA TYR A 95 -11.11 11.39 1.21
C TYR A 95 -9.96 10.92 0.32
N CYS A 96 -10.26 10.13 -0.72
CA CYS A 96 -9.23 9.68 -1.67
C CYS A 96 -8.63 10.85 -2.46
N ARG A 97 -9.45 11.83 -2.86
CA ARG A 97 -8.99 13.03 -3.57
C ARG A 97 -8.06 13.87 -2.69
N ASP A 98 -8.48 14.16 -1.47
CA ASP A 98 -7.74 15.03 -0.53
C ASP A 98 -6.38 14.43 -0.15
N HIS A 99 -6.36 13.10 0.03
CA HIS A 99 -5.14 12.37 0.39
C HIS A 99 -4.36 11.81 -0.81
N LYS A 100 -4.77 12.13 -2.06
CA LYS A 100 -4.15 11.63 -3.30
C LYS A 100 -4.00 10.10 -3.33
N ILE A 101 -5.01 9.40 -2.81
CA ILE A 101 -5.10 7.95 -2.84
C ILE A 101 -5.75 7.54 -4.15
N TYR A 102 -5.00 6.81 -4.98
CA TYR A 102 -5.50 6.24 -6.23
C TYR A 102 -5.93 4.79 -5.97
N LEU A 103 -7.23 4.54 -6.16
CA LEU A 103 -7.91 3.26 -5.94
C LEU A 103 -8.45 2.67 -7.25
#